data_AF-A0A931GDA8-F1
#
_entry.id   AF-A0A931GDA8-F1
#
_cell.length_a   1.000
_cell.length_b   1.000
_cell.length_c   1.000
_cell.angle_alpha   90.00
_cell.angle_beta   90.00
_cell.angle_gamma   90.00
#
_symmetry.space_group_name_H-M   'P 1'
#
loop_
_entity.id
_entity.type
_entity.pdbx_description
1 polymer ?
#
loop_
_entity_poly.entity_id
_entity_poly.type
_entity_poly.pdbx_seq_one_letter_code
_entity_poly.pdbx_strand_id
1 'polypeptide(L)'
;VIPNEVIDRPKGYFPVPALKYLQGEYLDFVKGILNTDTARDRNLFNRDYIDRLLADPESHITPLKGSKLWQAALLEYWCQQHDI
;
A
#
# COMPACT_ATOMS: atom_id res chain seq x y z
N VAL A 1 0.60 29.30 -23.09
CA VAL A 1 0.21 28.27 -24.09
C VAL A 1 1.21 27.12 -23.97
N ILE A 2 0.76 25.86 -23.94
CA ILE A 2 1.59 24.65 -23.87
C ILE A 2 1.68 23.96 -25.24
N PRO A 3 2.68 23.10 -25.51
CA PRO A 3 2.79 22.39 -26.79
C PRO A 3 1.58 21.48 -27.08
N ASN A 4 1.13 21.43 -28.34
CA ASN A 4 -0.01 20.58 -28.76
C ASN A 4 0.19 19.10 -28.43
N GLU A 5 1.43 18.61 -28.51
CA GLU A 5 1.81 17.25 -28.11
C GLU A 5 1.50 16.91 -26.64
N VAL A 6 1.40 17.92 -25.75
CA VAL A 6 0.99 17.73 -24.35
C VAL A 6 -0.53 17.58 -24.25
N ILE A 7 -1.28 18.29 -25.09
CA ILE A 7 -2.75 18.25 -25.14
C ILE A 7 -3.21 16.89 -25.66
N ASP A 8 -2.58 16.41 -26.74
CA ASP A 8 -2.97 15.19 -27.45
C ASP A 8 -2.23 13.94 -26.97
N ARG A 9 -1.44 14.04 -25.90
CA ARG A 9 -0.71 12.89 -25.34
C ARG A 9 -1.72 11.77 -24.96
N PRO A 10 -1.52 10.53 -25.44
CA PRO A 10 -2.33 9.39 -25.02
C PRO A 10 -2.34 9.24 -23.49
N LYS A 11 -3.47 8.84 -22.92
CA LYS A 11 -3.58 8.61 -21.47
C LYS A 11 -2.59 7.52 -21.06
N GLY A 12 -1.53 7.93 -20.35
CA GLY A 12 -0.60 7.04 -19.69
C GLY A 12 -1.04 6.79 -18.25
N TYR A 13 -0.77 5.60 -17.73
CA TYR A 13 -0.84 5.37 -16.29
C TYR A 13 0.37 6.00 -15.59
N PHE A 14 0.22 6.33 -14.31
CA PHE A 14 1.30 6.85 -13.49
C PHE A 14 1.89 5.71 -12.65
N PRO A 15 3.08 5.17 -12.98
CA PRO A 15 3.70 4.12 -12.17
C PRO A 15 4.13 4.71 -10.82
N VAL A 16 3.82 4.00 -9.73
CA VAL A 16 4.30 4.35 -8.39
C VAL A 16 5.07 3.15 -7.81
N PRO A 17 6.34 2.92 -8.24
CA PRO A 17 7.08 1.72 -7.88
C PRO A 17 7.25 1.51 -6.37
N ALA A 18 7.42 2.60 -5.62
CA ALA A 18 7.55 2.57 -4.16
C ALA A 18 6.35 1.91 -3.44
N LEU A 19 5.14 2.03 -4.00
CA LEU A 19 3.93 1.41 -3.42
C LEU A 19 3.71 -0.02 -3.90
N LYS A 20 4.49 -0.46 -4.88
CA LYS A 20 4.48 -1.83 -5.39
C LYS A 20 5.54 -2.70 -4.71
N TYR A 21 6.76 -2.18 -4.57
CA TYR A 21 7.87 -2.85 -3.91
C TYR A 21 8.24 -2.04 -2.68
N LEU A 22 7.62 -2.40 -1.55
CA LEU A 22 7.75 -1.67 -0.29
C LEU A 22 9.14 -1.92 0.30
N GLN A 23 9.93 -0.87 0.43
CA GLN A 23 11.29 -0.88 0.96
C GLN A 23 11.53 0.41 1.76
N GLY A 24 12.54 0.38 2.63
CA GLY A 24 12.96 1.54 3.43
C GLY A 24 11.79 2.20 4.18
N GLU A 25 11.70 3.52 4.08
CA GLU A 25 10.71 4.34 4.80
C GLU A 25 9.25 3.91 4.52
N TYR A 26 8.94 3.44 3.31
CA TYR A 26 7.59 3.03 2.95
C TYR A 26 7.20 1.70 3.60
N LEU A 27 8.15 0.76 3.68
CA LEU A 27 7.92 -0.49 4.40
C LEU A 27 7.81 -0.23 5.91
N ASP A 28 8.62 0.67 6.44
CA ASP A 28 8.57 1.05 7.85
C ASP A 28 7.26 1.75 8.21
N PHE A 29 6.77 2.63 7.34
CA PHE A 29 5.45 3.25 7.47
C PHE A 29 4.33 2.20 7.51
N VAL A 30 4.34 1.25 6.57
CA VAL A 30 3.36 0.17 6.51
C VAL A 30 3.42 -0.74 7.74
N LYS A 31 4.63 -1.09 8.21
CA LYS A 31 4.82 -1.81 9.47
C LYS A 31 4.28 -1.01 10.65
N GLY A 32 4.51 0.29 10.69
CA GLY A 32 4.03 1.18 11.73
C GLY A 32 2.51 1.15 11.84
N ILE A 33 1.81 1.25 10.72
CA ILE A 33 0.34 1.21 10.66
C ILE A 33 -0.22 -0.15 11.10
N LEU A 34 0.29 -1.25 10.53
CA LEU A 34 -0.31 -2.58 10.70
C LEU A 34 0.04 -3.25 12.04
N ASN A 35 1.00 -2.70 12.78
CA ASN A 35 1.42 -3.23 14.09
C ASN A 35 0.94 -2.41 15.27
N THR A 36 0.19 -1.32 15.07
CA THR A 36 -0.41 -0.56 16.18
C THR A 36 -1.39 -1.42 16.98
N ASP A 37 -1.56 -1.09 18.26
CA ASP A 37 -2.58 -1.73 19.10
C ASP A 37 -3.96 -1.49 18.52
N THR A 38 -4.23 -0.27 18.04
CA THR A 38 -5.45 0.07 17.30
C THR A 38 -5.71 -0.94 16.18
N ALA A 39 -4.75 -1.18 15.27
CA ALA A 39 -4.93 -2.13 14.17
C ALA A 39 -5.19 -3.56 14.66
N ARG A 40 -4.49 -3.99 15.71
CA ARG A 40 -4.64 -5.33 16.29
C ARG A 40 -6.02 -5.52 16.93
N ASP A 41 -6.46 -4.53 17.69
CA ASP A 41 -7.75 -4.56 18.40
C ASP A 41 -8.93 -4.53 17.43
N ARG A 42 -8.78 -3.92 16.24
CA ARG A 42 -9.82 -3.97 15.20
C ARG A 42 -10.14 -5.38 14.74
N ASN A 43 -9.14 -6.25 14.75
CA ASN A 43 -9.23 -7.61 14.27
C ASN A 43 -9.79 -7.73 12.83
N LEU A 44 -9.52 -6.74 11.96
CA LEU A 44 -9.94 -6.75 10.55
C LEU A 44 -9.10 -7.68 9.68
N PHE A 45 -7.84 -7.88 10.06
CA PHE A 45 -6.89 -8.67 9.28
C PHE A 45 -6.54 -9.96 10.01
N ASN A 46 -6.44 -11.06 9.24
CA ASN A 46 -5.83 -12.28 9.75
C ASN A 46 -4.34 -12.01 10.06
N ARG A 47 -3.97 -12.10 11.34
CA ARG A 47 -2.63 -11.72 11.80
C ARG A 47 -1.53 -12.57 11.17
N ASP A 48 -1.71 -13.89 11.13
CA ASP A 48 -0.74 -14.82 10.54
C ASP A 48 -0.49 -14.52 9.06
N TYR A 49 -1.54 -14.09 8.34
CA TYR A 49 -1.41 -13.69 6.95
C TYR A 49 -0.64 -12.37 6.82
N ILE A 50 -0.93 -11.36 7.64
CA ILE A 50 -0.17 -10.10 7.65
C ILE A 50 1.30 -10.34 8.00
N ASP A 51 1.59 -11.19 8.98
CA ASP A 51 2.96 -11.54 9.35
C ASP A 51 3.69 -12.24 8.20
N ARG A 52 3.01 -13.12 7.46
CA ARG A 52 3.56 -13.70 6.23
C ARG A 52 3.85 -12.63 5.17
N LEU A 53 2.93 -11.68 4.97
CA LEU A 53 3.14 -10.59 4.01
C LEU A 53 4.29 -9.67 4.41
N LEU A 54 4.48 -9.42 5.70
CA LEU A 54 5.56 -8.57 6.22
C LEU A 54 6.93 -9.24 6.18
N ALA A 55 6.98 -10.57 6.27
CA ALA A 55 8.22 -11.34 6.20
C ALA A 55 8.83 -11.36 4.79
N ASP A 56 7.98 -11.32 3.75
CA ASP A 56 8.41 -11.31 2.35
C ASP A 56 7.53 -10.37 1.48
N PRO A 57 7.66 -9.04 1.67
CA PRO A 57 6.71 -8.06 1.11
C PRO A 57 6.74 -7.97 -0.43
N GLU A 58 7.82 -8.38 -1.08
CA GLU A 58 7.97 -8.29 -2.54
C GLU A 58 7.36 -9.47 -3.30
N SER A 59 7.22 -10.65 -2.66
CA SER A 59 6.66 -11.83 -3.33
C SER A 59 5.13 -11.82 -3.43
N HIS A 60 4.47 -10.87 -2.76
CA HIS A 60 3.02 -10.85 -2.59
C HIS A 60 2.33 -9.75 -3.41
N ILE A 61 2.47 -9.84 -4.72
CA ILE A 61 1.89 -8.92 -5.69
C ILE A 61 0.52 -9.42 -6.20
N THR A 62 -0.42 -8.50 -6.41
CA THR A 62 -1.74 -8.80 -6.99
C THR A 62 -1.64 -9.04 -8.51
N PRO A 63 -2.65 -9.67 -9.13
CA PRO A 63 -2.69 -9.82 -10.59
C PRO A 63 -2.60 -8.49 -11.35
N LEU A 64 -3.08 -7.39 -10.75
CA LEU A 64 -2.99 -6.02 -11.28
C LEU A 64 -1.65 -5.32 -10.97
N LYS A 65 -0.63 -6.08 -10.53
CA LYS A 65 0.72 -5.58 -10.25
C LYS A 65 0.80 -4.57 -9.08
N GLY A 66 -0.06 -4.68 -8.07
CA GLY A 66 0.02 -3.88 -6.84
C GLY A 66 0.49 -4.70 -5.62
N SER A 67 1.06 -4.06 -4.60
CA SER A 67 1.40 -4.73 -3.33
C SER A 67 0.12 -5.07 -2.55
N LYS A 68 -0.07 -6.34 -2.15
CA LYS A 68 -1.17 -6.72 -1.24
C LYS A 68 -1.03 -6.04 0.12
N LEU A 69 0.21 -5.93 0.60
CA LEU A 69 0.52 -5.34 1.89
C LEU A 69 0.20 -3.83 1.92
N TRP A 70 0.48 -3.11 0.83
CA TRP A 70 0.07 -1.71 0.69
C TRP A 70 -1.45 -1.53 0.78
N GLN A 71 -2.24 -2.43 0.17
CA GLN A 71 -3.70 -2.32 0.24
C GLN A 71 -4.22 -2.47 1.67
N ALA A 72 -3.68 -3.43 2.44
CA ALA A 72 -4.05 -3.62 3.84
C ALA A 72 -3.67 -2.38 4.68
N ALA A 73 -2.45 -1.88 4.51
CA ALA A 73 -1.97 -0.70 5.22
C ALA A 73 -2.79 0.56 4.89
N LEU A 74 -3.16 0.75 3.61
CA LEU A 74 -3.96 1.89 3.19
C LEU A 74 -5.35 1.89 3.84
N LEU A 75 -6.01 0.73 3.88
CA LEU A 75 -7.30 0.59 4.54
C LEU A 75 -7.19 0.87 6.04
N GLU A 76 -6.22 0.23 6.71
CA GLU A 76 -6.02 0.42 8.14
C GLU A 76 -5.68 1.88 8.47
N TYR A 77 -4.81 2.50 7.68
CA TYR A 77 -4.47 3.90 7.86
C TYR A 77 -5.69 4.80 7.72
N TRP A 78 -6.56 4.53 6.74
CA TRP A 78 -7.82 5.25 6.60
C TRP A 78 -8.71 5.08 7.84
N CYS A 79 -8.87 3.86 8.37
CA CYS A 79 -9.61 3.63 9.61
C CYS A 79 -9.03 4.43 10.79
N GLN A 80 -7.70 4.46 10.95
CA GLN A 80 -7.02 5.23 12.00
C GLN A 80 -7.20 6.74 11.83
N GLN A 81 -7.23 7.27 10.61
CA GLN A 81 -7.45 8.70 10.37
C GLN A 81 -8.90 9.17 10.60
N HIS A 82 -9.85 8.23 10.62
CA HIS A 82 -11.27 8.52 10.74
C HIS A 82 -11.88 7.99 12.05
N ASP A 83 -11.06 7.52 12.99
CA ASP A 83 -11.48 7.00 14.30
C ASP A 83 -12.57 5.92 14.21
N ILE A 84 -12.48 5.05 13.20
CA ILE A 84 -13.40 3.91 12.95
C ILE A 84 -12.93 2.69 13.71
#